data_AF-W6MEU1-F1
#
_entry.id   AF-W6MEU1-F1
#
_cell.length_a   1.000
_cell.length_b   1.000
_cell.length_c   1.000
_cell.angle_alpha   90.00
_cell.angle_beta   90.00
_cell.angle_gamma   90.00
#
_symmetry.space_group_name_H-M   'P 1'
#
loop_
_entity.id
_entity.type
_entity.pdbx_description
1 polymer ?
#
loop_
_entity_poly.entity_id
_entity_poly.type
_entity_poly.pdbx_seq_one_letter_code
_entity_poly.pdbx_strand_id
1 'polypeptide(L)'
;QITRGGGKRIVIRNHMINMMELIAKVMNFSVRYVEPADKSWGKKLLNGSWTGMLGMVQRQEVDFGLGLFGVTAQRSEVMDFTFPATIMYARLLLKRGDPEIDPWSFIFPFTSVVWLAIIAGLTATTSVMLLGSFSMQAYRNMDTFVGRYSSFVRVLLQQDIRKSNGWWWFERVVLGVWMLTTLVLTKSYAGN
;
A
#
# COMPACT_ATOMS: atom_id res chain seq x y z
N GLN A 1 -30.64 25.00 21.21
CA GLN A 1 -31.30 24.16 22.22
C GLN A 1 -32.50 23.50 21.54
N ILE A 2 -32.53 22.16 21.47
CA ILE A 2 -33.64 21.44 20.85
C ILE A 2 -34.23 20.51 21.90
N THR A 3 -35.44 20.82 22.35
CA THR A 3 -36.29 19.93 23.14
C THR A 3 -37.25 19.25 22.17
N ARG A 4 -36.97 18.00 21.80
CA ARG A 4 -37.96 17.14 21.12
C ARG A 4 -38.74 16.38 22.18
N GLY A 5 -40.05 16.28 21.99
CA GLY A 5 -41.00 15.66 22.93
C GLY A 5 -40.48 14.33 23.49
N GLY A 6 -40.43 14.24 24.81
CA GLY A 6 -39.89 13.08 25.53
C GLY A 6 -38.67 13.37 26.41
N GLY A 7 -38.61 14.53 27.10
CA GLY A 7 -37.83 14.76 28.34
C GLY A 7 -36.30 14.59 28.33
N LYS A 8 -35.70 13.99 27.31
CA LYS A 8 -34.26 13.76 27.21
C LYS A 8 -33.59 14.91 26.46
N ARG A 9 -32.83 15.70 27.22
CA ARG A 9 -31.91 16.72 26.69
C ARG A 9 -30.82 16.05 25.87
N ILE A 10 -30.89 16.14 24.56
CA ILE A 10 -29.77 15.79 23.67
C ILE A 10 -28.99 17.08 23.42
N VAL A 11 -27.85 17.23 24.11
CA VAL A 11 -26.90 18.31 23.84
C VAL A 11 -26.02 17.84 22.69
N ILE A 12 -26.38 18.21 21.47
CA ILE A 12 -25.52 18.00 20.30
C ILE A 12 -24.38 19.03 20.41
N ARG A 13 -23.26 18.62 21.00
CA ARG A 13 -22.05 19.45 21.07
C ARG A 13 -21.25 19.26 19.79
N ASN A 14 -21.51 20.14 18.81
CA ASN A 14 -20.82 20.13 17.52
C ASN A 14 -19.79 21.27 17.48
N HIS A 15 -18.68 21.10 16.75
CA HIS A 15 -17.61 22.11 16.70
C HIS A 15 -18.13 23.50 16.29
N MET A 16 -19.06 23.55 15.32
CA MET A 16 -19.65 24.80 14.84
C MET A 16 -20.55 25.48 15.87
N ILE A 17 -21.22 24.71 16.74
CA ILE A 17 -22.06 25.26 17.81
C ILE A 17 -21.17 25.92 18.87
N ASN A 18 -20.06 25.28 19.23
CA ASN A 18 -19.10 25.86 20.17
C ASN A 18 -18.49 27.17 19.62
N MET A 19 -18.16 27.21 18.33
CA MET A 19 -17.70 28.44 17.68
C MET A 19 -18.76 29.55 17.73
N MET A 20 -20.02 29.23 17.43
CA MET A 20 -21.12 30.18 17.45
C MET A 20 -21.38 30.73 18.86
N GLU A 21 -21.32 29.88 19.90
CA GLU A 21 -21.43 30.28 21.30
C GLU A 21 -20.28 31.19 21.74
N LEU A 22 -19.05 30.93 21.26
CA LEU A 22 -17.90 31.79 21.53
C LEU A 22 -18.08 33.17 20.90
N ILE A 23 -18.52 33.22 19.63
CA ILE A 23 -18.82 34.45 18.91
C ILE A 23 -19.94 35.23 19.62
N ALA A 24 -20.99 34.53 20.05
CA ALA A 24 -22.09 35.09 20.83
C ALA A 24 -21.63 35.75 22.13
N LYS A 25 -20.70 35.10 22.84
CA LYS A 25 -20.10 35.64 24.06
C LYS A 25 -19.23 36.87 23.81
N VAL A 26 -18.42 36.87 22.75
CA VAL A 26 -17.52 37.99 22.42
C VAL A 26 -18.29 39.21 21.93
N MET A 27 -19.32 39.02 21.10
CA MET A 27 -20.12 40.11 20.52
C MET A 27 -21.39 40.43 21.32
N ASN A 28 -21.58 39.78 22.49
CA ASN A 28 -22.67 40.01 23.43
C ASN A 28 -24.10 39.88 22.83
N PHE A 29 -24.39 38.77 22.16
CA PHE A 29 -25.74 38.44 21.69
C PHE A 29 -26.18 37.03 22.10
N SER A 30 -27.49 36.75 22.03
CA SER A 30 -28.06 35.45 22.34
C SER A 30 -28.38 34.65 21.07
N VAL A 31 -28.13 33.34 21.09
CA VAL A 31 -28.38 32.47 19.93
C VAL A 31 -29.54 31.51 20.19
N ARG A 32 -30.49 31.45 19.26
CA ARG A 32 -31.52 30.42 19.21
C ARG A 32 -31.32 29.54 17.97
N TYR A 33 -31.11 28.25 18.21
CA TYR A 33 -30.92 27.27 17.14
C TYR A 33 -32.27 26.72 16.66
N VAL A 34 -32.47 26.71 15.34
CA VAL A 34 -33.64 26.16 14.66
C VAL A 34 -33.15 25.20 13.58
N GLU A 35 -33.80 24.04 13.46
CA GLU A 35 -33.53 23.09 12.37
C GLU A 35 -34.54 23.30 11.24
N PRO A 36 -34.12 23.17 9.96
CA PRO A 36 -35.04 23.19 8.85
C PRO A 36 -35.96 21.96 8.88
N ALA A 37 -37.23 22.13 8.52
CA ALA A 37 -38.23 21.07 8.55
C ALA A 37 -37.85 19.85 7.67
N ASP A 38 -37.16 20.09 6.56
CA ASP A 38 -36.71 19.08 5.60
C ASP A 38 -35.35 18.46 5.94
N LYS A 39 -34.68 18.92 7.01
CA LYS A 39 -33.32 18.52 7.41
C LYS A 39 -32.29 18.63 6.29
N SER A 40 -32.50 19.51 5.32
CA SER A 40 -31.65 19.65 4.15
C SER A 40 -30.81 20.93 4.21
N TRP A 41 -29.64 20.89 3.58
CA TRP A 41 -28.79 22.08 3.41
C TRP A 41 -29.48 23.14 2.55
N GLY A 42 -30.22 22.68 1.54
CA GLY A 42 -30.93 23.50 0.57
C GLY A 42 -30.46 23.26 -0.86
N LYS A 43 -31.44 23.23 -1.76
CA LYS A 43 -31.25 23.13 -3.22
C LYS A 43 -31.98 24.27 -3.90
N LYS A 44 -31.40 24.80 -4.98
CA LYS A 44 -32.05 25.80 -5.83
C LYS A 44 -33.16 25.12 -6.62
N LEU A 45 -34.37 25.65 -6.53
CA LEU A 45 -35.52 25.22 -7.31
C LEU A 45 -35.58 26.01 -8.63
N LEU A 46 -36.33 25.49 -9.60
CA LEU A 46 -36.47 26.10 -10.93
C LEU A 46 -37.08 27.51 -10.89
N ASN A 47 -37.92 27.78 -9.89
CA ASN A 47 -38.52 29.10 -9.65
C ASN A 47 -37.55 30.10 -8.97
N GLY A 48 -36.29 29.73 -8.75
CA GLY A 48 -35.28 30.57 -8.11
C GLY A 48 -35.31 30.58 -6.58
N SER A 49 -36.26 29.91 -5.94
CA SER A 49 -36.28 29.78 -4.49
C SER A 49 -35.39 28.62 -4.01
N TRP A 50 -34.96 28.69 -2.75
CA TRP A 50 -34.16 27.66 -2.12
C TRP A 50 -34.97 26.87 -1.09
N THR A 51 -34.67 25.58 -0.98
CA THR A 51 -35.17 24.72 0.11
C THR A 51 -34.19 24.71 1.29
N GLY A 52 -34.50 23.97 2.36
CA GLY A 52 -33.59 23.74 3.48
C GLY A 52 -33.13 25.01 4.19
N MET A 53 -31.95 24.92 4.81
CA MET A 53 -31.35 26.04 5.54
C MET A 53 -31.14 27.27 4.65
N LEU A 54 -30.70 27.09 3.40
CA LEU A 54 -30.54 28.21 2.45
C LEU A 54 -31.87 28.91 2.17
N GLY A 55 -32.96 28.17 2.09
CA GLY A 55 -34.30 28.73 1.92
C GLY A 55 -34.75 29.56 3.13
N MET A 56 -34.45 29.10 4.34
CA MET A 56 -34.79 29.85 5.57
C MET A 56 -34.03 31.17 5.64
N VAL A 57 -32.76 31.19 5.23
CA VAL A 57 -31.97 32.43 5.13
C VAL A 57 -32.55 33.35 4.06
N GLN A 58 -32.86 32.82 2.86
CA GLN A 58 -33.44 33.61 1.77
C GLN A 58 -34.78 34.25 2.14
N ARG A 59 -35.62 33.53 2.89
CA ARG A 59 -36.93 34.03 3.37
C ARG A 59 -36.82 34.83 4.67
N GLN A 60 -35.61 35.09 5.17
CA GLN A 60 -35.36 35.83 6.42
C GLN A 60 -36.04 35.20 7.66
N GLU A 61 -36.22 33.88 7.66
CA GLU A 61 -36.72 33.13 8.81
C GLU A 61 -35.63 32.91 9.88
N VAL A 62 -34.35 33.02 9.47
CA VAL A 62 -33.17 32.93 10.32
C VAL A 62 -32.12 33.94 9.86
N ASP A 63 -31.36 34.48 10.82
CA ASP A 63 -30.28 35.44 10.55
C ASP A 63 -28.98 34.77 10.06
N PHE A 64 -28.70 33.55 10.57
CA PHE A 64 -27.46 32.82 10.26
C PHE A 64 -27.75 31.36 9.89
N GLY A 65 -27.18 30.93 8.76
CA GLY A 65 -27.06 29.51 8.41
C GLY A 65 -25.77 28.92 8.99
N LEU A 66 -25.89 28.01 9.96
CA LEU A 66 -24.71 27.35 10.57
C LEU A 66 -24.46 25.97 9.94
N GLY A 67 -23.29 25.79 9.34
CA GLY A 67 -22.87 24.48 8.87
C GLY A 67 -21.69 24.51 7.87
N LEU A 68 -21.29 23.33 7.38
CA LEU A 68 -20.21 23.17 6.41
C LEU A 68 -20.70 23.47 4.99
N PHE A 69 -20.99 24.74 4.72
CA PHE A 69 -21.39 25.19 3.39
C PHE A 69 -20.16 25.38 2.50
N GLY A 70 -20.14 24.70 1.36
CA GLY A 70 -19.23 25.05 0.27
C GLY A 70 -19.62 26.40 -0.32
N VAL A 71 -18.64 27.30 -0.44
CA VAL A 71 -18.78 28.60 -1.12
C VAL A 71 -18.89 28.35 -2.61
N THR A 72 -20.04 28.67 -3.20
CA THR A 72 -20.30 28.52 -4.64
C THR A 72 -21.04 29.75 -5.16
N ALA A 73 -20.79 30.13 -6.42
CA ALA A 73 -21.40 31.32 -7.02
C ALA A 73 -22.94 31.33 -6.93
N GLN A 74 -23.57 30.17 -7.17
CA GLN A 74 -25.02 30.03 -7.09
C GLN A 74 -25.58 30.33 -5.69
N ARG A 75 -24.83 29.99 -4.63
CA ARG A 75 -25.24 30.26 -3.25
C ARG A 75 -24.97 31.70 -2.86
N SER A 76 -23.88 32.29 -3.37
CA SER A 76 -23.54 33.70 -3.16
C SER A 76 -24.57 34.68 -3.74
N GLU A 77 -25.47 34.23 -4.61
CA GLU A 77 -26.59 35.06 -5.12
C GLU A 77 -27.66 35.37 -4.06
N VAL A 78 -27.79 34.55 -3.00
CA VAL A 78 -28.88 34.65 -2.02
C VAL A 78 -28.39 34.81 -0.58
N MET A 79 -27.09 34.67 -0.34
CA MET A 79 -26.48 34.82 0.97
C MET A 79 -25.01 35.22 0.86
N ASP A 80 -24.53 35.94 1.86
CA ASP A 80 -23.12 36.26 2.00
C ASP A 80 -22.41 35.22 2.88
N PHE A 81 -21.17 34.89 2.50
CA PHE A 81 -20.33 33.97 3.26
C PHE A 81 -19.29 34.74 4.08
N THR A 82 -18.97 34.23 5.26
CA THR A 82 -17.81 34.67 6.04
C THR A 82 -16.51 34.13 5.43
N PHE A 83 -15.37 34.52 5.99
CA PHE A 83 -14.09 33.92 5.62
C PHE A 83 -14.14 32.39 5.81
N PRO A 84 -13.66 31.58 4.84
CA PRO A 84 -13.75 30.13 4.92
C PRO A 84 -13.10 29.58 6.19
N ALA A 85 -13.92 28.95 7.06
CA ALA A 85 -13.43 28.37 8.31
C ALA A 85 -12.54 27.13 8.09
N THR A 86 -12.72 26.43 6.96
CA THR A 86 -11.92 25.26 6.58
C THR A 86 -11.83 25.14 5.07
N ILE A 87 -10.73 24.57 4.57
CA ILE A 87 -10.53 24.25 3.15
C ILE A 87 -10.58 22.73 3.01
N MET A 88 -11.57 22.23 2.27
CA MET A 88 -11.72 20.80 1.98
C MET A 88 -11.39 20.52 0.53
N TYR A 89 -10.62 19.46 0.30
CA TYR A 89 -10.31 18.98 -1.05
C TYR A 89 -11.13 17.72 -1.34
N ALA A 90 -11.72 17.65 -2.54
CA ALA A 90 -12.35 16.43 -3.00
C ALA A 90 -11.28 15.33 -3.17
N ARG A 91 -11.48 14.20 -2.50
CA ARG A 91 -10.61 13.02 -2.62
C ARG A 91 -11.48 11.81 -2.90
N LEU A 92 -11.02 10.96 -3.83
CA LEU A 92 -11.65 9.68 -4.09
C LEU A 92 -11.16 8.67 -3.07
N LEU A 93 -12.10 8.05 -2.36
CA LEU A 93 -11.82 6.93 -1.47
C LEU A 93 -12.08 5.64 -2.24
N LEU A 94 -11.01 4.88 -2.48
CA LEU A 94 -11.07 3.57 -3.11
C LEU A 94 -10.78 2.50 -2.06
N LYS A 95 -11.48 1.37 -2.13
CA LYS A 95 -11.10 0.18 -1.35
C LYS A 95 -9.72 -0.27 -1.82
N ARG A 96 -8.81 -0.54 -0.88
CA ARG A 96 -7.55 -1.21 -1.20
C ARG A 96 -7.88 -2.59 -1.78
N GLY A 97 -7.34 -2.91 -2.96
CA GLY A 97 -7.49 -4.25 -3.55
C GLY A 97 -6.90 -5.31 -2.63
N ASP A 98 -7.49 -6.50 -2.63
CA ASP A 98 -6.94 -7.64 -1.93
C ASP A 98 -5.61 -8.03 -2.61
N PRO A 99 -4.54 -8.35 -1.85
CA PRO A 99 -3.26 -8.72 -2.45
C PRO A 99 -3.42 -10.03 -3.23
N GLU A 100 -3.18 -9.97 -4.55
CA GLU A 100 -3.16 -11.15 -5.40
C GLU A 100 -1.84 -11.90 -5.15
N ILE A 101 -1.94 -13.12 -4.62
CA ILE A 101 -0.78 -13.97 -4.38
C ILE A 101 -0.57 -14.80 -5.64
N ASP A 102 0.39 -14.43 -6.48
CA ASP A 102 0.78 -15.24 -7.63
C ASP A 102 1.65 -16.42 -7.17
N PRO A 103 1.23 -17.69 -7.37
CA PRO A 103 2.02 -18.88 -7.01
C PRO A 103 3.41 -18.94 -7.67
N TRP A 104 3.61 -18.22 -8.78
CA TRP A 104 4.86 -18.20 -9.55
C TRP A 104 5.75 -17.00 -9.23
N SER A 105 5.40 -16.23 -8.20
CA SER A 105 6.16 -15.03 -7.78
C SER A 105 7.64 -15.30 -7.52
N PHE A 106 8.02 -16.53 -7.18
CA PHE A 106 9.41 -16.94 -6.96
C PHE A 106 10.25 -16.99 -8.24
N ILE A 107 9.66 -16.92 -9.44
CA ILE A 107 10.42 -16.90 -10.70
C ILE A 107 10.83 -15.46 -11.06
N PHE A 108 10.04 -14.48 -10.61
CA PHE A 108 10.18 -13.07 -10.99
C PHE A 108 11.47 -12.36 -10.58
N PRO A 109 12.19 -12.73 -9.51
CA PRO A 109 13.43 -12.03 -9.14
C PRO A 109 14.53 -12.14 -10.20
N PHE A 110 14.47 -13.14 -11.09
CA PHE A 110 15.44 -13.35 -12.16
C PHE A 110 14.78 -13.39 -13.54
N THR A 111 15.46 -12.79 -14.51
CA THR A 111 15.04 -12.87 -15.91
C THR A 111 15.30 -14.27 -16.46
N SER A 112 14.60 -14.64 -17.54
CA SER A 112 14.80 -15.91 -18.25
C SER A 112 16.26 -16.12 -18.68
N VAL A 113 16.97 -15.05 -19.02
CA VAL A 113 18.40 -15.08 -19.36
C VAL A 113 19.26 -15.53 -18.17
N VAL A 114 18.98 -15.01 -16.96
CA VAL A 114 19.71 -15.41 -15.75
C VAL A 114 19.43 -16.87 -15.40
N TRP A 115 18.18 -17.33 -15.52
CA TRP A 115 17.84 -18.74 -15.32
C TRP A 115 18.60 -19.67 -16.27
N LEU A 116 18.68 -19.31 -17.56
CA LEU A 116 19.48 -20.04 -18.54
C LEU A 116 20.98 -20.00 -18.21
N ALA A 117 21.48 -18.87 -17.72
CA ALA A 117 22.88 -18.74 -17.31
C ALA A 117 23.23 -19.61 -16.08
N ILE A 118 22.30 -19.78 -15.14
CA ILE A 118 22.49 -20.70 -13.99
C ILE A 118 22.61 -22.14 -14.49
N ILE A 119 21.72 -22.56 -15.40
CA ILE A 119 21.75 -23.90 -15.99
C ILE A 119 23.05 -24.10 -16.78
N ALA A 120 23.45 -23.13 -17.59
CA ALA A 120 24.69 -23.16 -18.35
C ALA A 120 25.95 -23.19 -17.46
N GLY A 121 25.94 -22.44 -16.35
CA GLY A 121 27.04 -22.46 -15.37
C GLY A 121 27.15 -23.80 -14.66
N LEU A 122 26.01 -24.42 -14.32
CA LEU A 122 25.98 -25.75 -13.72
C LEU A 122 26.49 -26.81 -14.70
N THR A 123 26.07 -26.79 -15.96
CA THR A 123 26.56 -27.75 -16.96
C THR A 123 28.04 -27.52 -17.28
N ALA A 124 28.51 -26.27 -17.31
CA ALA A 124 29.92 -25.95 -17.54
C ALA A 124 30.82 -26.46 -16.40
N THR A 125 30.47 -26.17 -15.14
CA THR A 125 31.26 -26.61 -13.98
C THR A 125 31.31 -28.12 -13.84
N THR A 126 30.20 -28.81 -14.12
CA THR A 126 30.20 -30.27 -14.12
C THR A 126 30.99 -30.85 -15.29
N SER A 127 30.90 -30.26 -16.49
CA SER A 127 31.69 -30.70 -17.66
C SER A 127 33.19 -30.57 -17.43
N VAL A 128 33.65 -29.49 -16.78
CA VAL A 128 35.05 -29.30 -16.40
C VAL A 128 35.52 -30.39 -15.44
N MET A 129 34.67 -30.80 -14.49
CA MET A 129 34.97 -31.93 -13.59
C MET A 129 35.10 -33.25 -14.33
N LEU A 130 34.21 -33.51 -15.29
CA LEU A 130 34.26 -34.71 -16.12
C LEU A 130 35.57 -34.79 -16.91
N LEU A 131 35.95 -33.72 -17.60
CA LEU A 131 37.18 -33.69 -18.40
C LEU A 131 38.44 -33.85 -17.53
N GLY A 132 38.49 -33.21 -16.36
CA GLY A 132 39.57 -33.39 -15.40
C GLY A 132 39.68 -34.85 -14.93
N SER A 133 38.54 -35.51 -14.71
CA SER A 133 38.50 -36.92 -14.30
C SER A 133 38.89 -37.93 -15.39
N PHE A 134 38.62 -37.64 -16.67
CA PHE A 134 39.03 -38.52 -17.77
C PHE A 134 40.54 -38.50 -18.00
N SER A 135 41.20 -37.35 -17.75
CA SER A 135 42.65 -37.19 -17.96
C SER A 135 43.51 -37.97 -16.96
N MET A 136 42.96 -38.30 -15.79
CA MET A 136 43.70 -38.88 -14.68
C MET A 136 43.02 -40.20 -14.30
N GLN A 137 43.66 -41.35 -14.58
CA GLN A 137 43.16 -42.72 -14.37
C GLN A 137 42.74 -43.01 -12.91
N ALA A 138 41.62 -42.46 -12.47
CA ALA A 138 41.14 -42.51 -11.09
C ALA A 138 39.61 -42.64 -11.05
N TYR A 139 39.02 -43.47 -11.93
CA TYR A 139 37.58 -43.75 -11.89
C TYR A 139 37.29 -45.23 -12.09
N ARG A 140 37.38 -45.98 -10.98
CA ARG A 140 36.92 -47.37 -10.91
C ARG A 140 35.57 -47.52 -10.18
N ASN A 141 35.09 -46.49 -9.47
CA ASN A 141 33.87 -46.54 -8.65
C ASN A 141 32.85 -45.45 -9.03
N MET A 142 31.67 -45.88 -9.51
CA MET A 142 30.57 -45.02 -9.96
C MET A 142 29.95 -44.18 -8.82
N ASP A 143 29.96 -44.67 -7.59
CA ASP A 143 29.42 -43.94 -6.42
C ASP A 143 30.23 -42.68 -6.08
N THR A 144 31.55 -42.75 -6.27
CA THR A 144 32.44 -41.59 -6.00
C THR A 144 32.23 -40.51 -7.05
N PHE A 145 31.94 -40.91 -8.29
CA PHE A 145 31.61 -40.01 -9.40
C PHE A 145 30.30 -39.27 -9.18
N VAL A 146 29.23 -40.00 -8.88
CA VAL A 146 27.90 -39.43 -8.62
C VAL A 146 27.94 -38.53 -7.37
N GLY A 147 28.71 -38.91 -6.34
CA GLY A 147 28.92 -38.08 -5.16
C GLY A 147 29.60 -36.74 -5.46
N ARG A 148 30.61 -36.73 -6.33
CA ARG A 148 31.31 -35.48 -6.74
C ARG A 148 30.41 -34.60 -7.62
N TYR A 149 29.71 -35.18 -8.59
CA TYR A 149 28.80 -34.44 -9.47
C TYR A 149 27.63 -33.82 -8.68
N SER A 150 27.01 -34.60 -7.79
CA SER A 150 25.91 -34.12 -6.94
C SER A 150 26.33 -33.01 -5.98
N SER A 151 27.63 -32.86 -5.68
CA SER A 151 28.13 -31.78 -4.83
C SER A 151 27.89 -30.39 -5.43
N PHE A 152 27.94 -30.23 -6.76
CA PHE A 152 27.69 -28.93 -7.42
C PHE A 152 26.23 -28.52 -7.35
N VAL A 153 25.32 -29.49 -7.54
CA VAL A 153 23.88 -29.29 -7.35
C VAL A 153 23.56 -29.00 -5.89
N ARG A 154 24.19 -29.73 -4.96
CA ARG A 154 24.06 -29.49 -3.52
C ARG A 154 24.49 -28.08 -3.13
N VAL A 155 25.62 -27.59 -3.63
CA VAL A 155 26.09 -26.22 -3.39
C VAL A 155 25.11 -25.16 -3.92
N LEU A 156 24.53 -25.38 -5.11
CA LEU A 156 23.51 -24.47 -5.66
C LEU A 156 22.24 -24.45 -4.80
N LEU A 157 21.83 -25.61 -4.28
CA LEU A 157 20.70 -25.77 -3.38
C LEU A 157 21.03 -25.45 -1.91
N GLN A 158 22.24 -24.93 -1.65
CA GLN A 158 22.72 -24.59 -0.30
C GLN A 158 22.75 -25.77 0.68
N GLN A 159 22.91 -26.99 0.16
CA GLN A 159 23.04 -28.22 0.93
C GLN A 159 24.52 -28.49 1.27
N ASP A 160 24.73 -29.29 2.32
CA ASP A 160 26.05 -29.75 2.72
C ASP A 160 26.74 -30.56 1.63
N ILE A 161 28.07 -30.51 1.58
CA ILE A 161 28.86 -31.42 0.75
C ILE A 161 29.23 -32.64 1.57
N ARG A 162 28.91 -33.83 1.03
CA ARG A 162 29.30 -35.09 1.64
C ARG A 162 30.82 -35.27 1.49
N LYS A 163 31.54 -35.41 2.60
CA LYS A 163 33.01 -35.52 2.62
C LYS A 163 33.45 -36.81 1.93
N SER A 164 33.85 -36.71 0.66
CA SER A 164 34.53 -37.80 -0.06
C SER A 164 36.03 -37.73 0.20
N ASN A 165 36.67 -38.86 0.49
CA ASN A 165 38.13 -38.91 0.61
C ASN A 165 38.74 -38.93 -0.80
N GLY A 166 39.68 -38.03 -1.10
CA GLY A 166 40.41 -38.02 -2.39
C GLY A 166 40.10 -36.89 -3.38
N TRP A 167 39.69 -35.70 -2.90
CA TRP A 167 39.60 -34.50 -3.74
C TRP A 167 40.97 -33.97 -4.13
N TRP A 168 41.21 -33.84 -5.43
CA TRP A 168 42.41 -33.21 -5.97
C TRP A 168 42.40 -31.69 -5.74
N TRP A 169 43.58 -31.07 -5.76
CA TRP A 169 43.71 -29.63 -5.50
C TRP A 169 42.90 -28.78 -6.50
N PHE A 170 42.89 -29.14 -7.79
CA PHE A 170 42.15 -28.40 -8.82
C PHE A 170 40.63 -28.58 -8.67
N GLU A 171 40.16 -29.76 -8.26
CA GLU A 171 38.73 -30.02 -8.01
C GLU A 171 38.20 -29.11 -6.89
N ARG A 172 39.03 -28.87 -5.85
CA ARG A 172 38.72 -27.94 -4.76
C ARG A 172 38.68 -26.49 -5.22
N VAL A 173 39.57 -26.09 -6.12
CA VAL A 173 39.58 -24.72 -6.67
C VAL A 173 38.29 -24.47 -7.45
N VAL A 174 37.90 -25.39 -8.34
CA VAL A 174 36.67 -25.23 -9.13
C VAL A 174 35.42 -25.25 -8.24
N LEU A 175 35.38 -26.11 -7.21
CA LEU A 175 34.34 -26.04 -6.19
C LEU A 175 34.30 -24.69 -5.48
N GLY A 176 35.45 -24.16 -5.07
CA GLY A 176 35.55 -22.87 -4.38
C GLY A 176 35.04 -21.72 -5.25
N VAL A 177 35.38 -21.72 -6.54
CA VAL A 177 34.83 -20.78 -7.51
C VAL A 177 33.32 -20.94 -7.65
N TRP A 178 32.83 -22.18 -7.75
CA TRP A 178 31.39 -22.46 -7.83
C TRP A 178 30.64 -21.96 -6.59
N MET A 179 31.18 -22.19 -5.38
CA MET A 179 30.60 -21.69 -4.13
C MET A 179 30.51 -20.17 -4.09
N LEU A 180 31.52 -19.46 -4.58
CA LEU A 180 31.47 -17.99 -4.65
C LEU A 180 30.40 -17.52 -5.64
N THR A 181 30.30 -18.17 -6.80
CA THR A 181 29.26 -17.86 -7.80
C THR A 181 27.85 -18.08 -7.23
N THR A 182 27.60 -19.22 -6.57
CA THR A 182 26.29 -19.51 -5.97
C THR A 182 25.98 -18.61 -4.77
N LEU A 183 27.01 -18.19 -4.02
CA LEU A 183 26.86 -17.21 -2.95
C LEU A 183 26.39 -15.87 -3.53
N VAL A 184 27.07 -15.35 -4.54
CA VAL A 184 26.68 -14.10 -5.23
C VAL A 184 25.26 -14.23 -5.78
N LEU A 185 24.96 -15.34 -6.47
CA LEU A 185 23.65 -15.61 -7.03
C LEU A 185 22.54 -15.60 -5.96
N THR A 186 22.76 -16.27 -4.84
CA THR A 186 21.80 -16.30 -3.72
C THR A 186 21.56 -14.90 -3.17
N LYS A 187 22.62 -14.13 -2.97
CA LYS A 187 22.52 -12.77 -2.41
C LYS A 187 21.84 -11.82 -3.37
N SER A 188 22.09 -11.95 -4.67
CA SER A 188 21.39 -11.19 -5.70
C SER A 188 19.91 -11.55 -5.79
N TYR A 189 19.56 -12.84 -5.68
CA TYR A 189 18.16 -13.28 -5.67
C TYR A 189 17.40 -12.72 -4.47
N ALA A 190 18.01 -12.74 -3.28
CA ALA A 190 17.39 -12.24 -2.06
C ALA A 190 17.34 -10.70 -1.98
N GLY A 191 18.12 -10.00 -2.81
CA GLY A 191 18.19 -8.54 -2.85
C GLY A 191 17.25 -7.88 -3.86
N ASN A 192 16.70 -8.64 -4.81
CA ASN A 192 15.65 -8.22 -5.75
C ASN A 192 14.26 -8.41 -5.13
#